data_AF-A0A414B856-F1
#
_entry.id   AF-A0A414B856-F1
#
_cell.length_a   1.000
_cell.length_b   1.000
_cell.length_c   1.000
_cell.angle_alpha   90.00
_cell.angle_beta   90.00
_cell.angle_gamma   90.00
#
_symmetry.space_group_name_H-M   'P 1'
#
loop_
_entity.id
_entity.type
_entity.pdbx_description
1 polymer ?
#
loop_
_entity_poly.entity_id
_entity_poly.type
_entity_poly.pdbx_seq_one_letter_code
_entity_poly.pdbx_strand_id
1 'polypeptide(L)' 'MRKREKKKVIVWVDHELTKEERKNFSKNYPGERLCFRLRYPYFPLYLSMIAVLINFLNVVVPLIGLLILEMI' A
#
# COMPACT_ATOMS: atom_id res chain seq x y z
N MET A 1 31.03 5.79 6.16
CA MET A 1 29.81 5.91 5.32
C MET A 1 29.76 4.75 4.33
N ARG A 2 28.82 3.81 4.43
CA ARG A 2 28.64 2.78 3.39
C ARG A 2 28.14 3.46 2.10
N LYS A 3 28.94 3.44 1.03
CA LYS A 3 28.50 3.83 -0.32
C LYS A 3 27.23 3.02 -0.63
N ARG A 4 26.08 3.68 -0.75
CA ARG A 4 24.87 3.04 -1.29
C ARG A 4 25.15 2.76 -2.77
N GLU A 5 25.49 1.53 -3.10
CA GLU A 5 25.58 1.10 -4.49
C GLU A 5 24.23 1.36 -5.17
N LYS A 6 24.28 1.99 -6.35
CA LYS A 6 23.08 2.30 -7.14
C LYS A 6 22.51 0.99 -7.65
N LYS A 7 21.44 0.50 -7.02
CA LYS A 7 20.71 -0.70 -7.49
C LYS A 7 19.94 -0.41 -8.77
N LYS A 8 19.98 -1.33 -9.73
CA LYS A 8 19.19 -1.30 -10.97
C LYS A 8 17.71 -1.44 -10.63
N VAL A 9 16.85 -0.62 -11.23
CA VAL A 9 15.40 -0.64 -10.98
C VAL A 9 14.71 -1.45 -12.06
N ILE A 10 14.04 -2.52 -11.66
CA ILE A 10 13.22 -3.34 -12.55
C ILE A 10 11.81 -2.74 -12.58
N VAL A 11 11.39 -2.34 -13.78
CA VAL A 11 10.11 -1.65 -14.02
C VAL A 11 9.03 -2.55 -14.60
N TRP A 12 9.42 -3.71 -15.13
CA TRP A 12 8.52 -4.66 -15.79
C TRP A 12 9.03 -6.10 -15.61
N VAL A 13 8.11 -7.06 -15.62
CA VAL A 13 8.33 -8.51 -15.55
C VAL A 13 7.23 -9.20 -16.35
N ASP A 14 7.55 -10.31 -17.01
CA ASP A 14 6.63 -11.03 -17.90
C ASP A 14 5.44 -11.70 -17.19
N HIS A 15 5.49 -11.81 -15.86
CA HIS A 15 4.48 -12.50 -15.04
C HIS A 15 4.12 -11.70 -13.79
N GLU A 16 2.99 -12.04 -13.17
CA GLU A 16 2.62 -11.49 -11.87
C GLU A 16 3.49 -12.06 -10.75
N LEU A 17 4.22 -11.19 -10.07
CA LEU A 17 5.04 -11.59 -8.93
C LEU A 17 4.17 -11.93 -7.71
N THR A 18 4.37 -13.14 -7.19
CA THR A 18 3.80 -13.57 -5.92
C THR A 18 4.30 -12.69 -4.76
N LYS A 19 3.60 -12.75 -3.63
CA LYS A 19 3.98 -11.99 -2.42
C LYS A 19 5.37 -12.38 -1.92
N GLU A 20 5.72 -13.66 -2.02
CA GLU A 20 7.02 -14.19 -1.59
C GLU A 20 8.15 -13.73 -2.51
N GLU A 21 7.95 -13.78 -3.83
CA GLU A 21 8.92 -13.29 -4.80
C GLU A 21 9.19 -11.80 -4.61
N ARG A 22 8.16 -10.98 -4.39
CA ARG A 22 8.34 -9.54 -4.11
C ARG A 22 9.13 -9.28 -2.82
N LYS A 23 8.87 -10.07 -1.77
CA LYS A 23 9.57 -9.96 -0.48
C LYS A 23 11.04 -10.37 -0.59
N ASN A 24 11.30 -11.45 -1.31
CA ASN A 24 12.64 -12.03 -1.47
C ASN A 24 13.41 -11.50 -2.69
N PHE A 25 12.82 -10.62 -3.50
CA PHE A 25 13.43 -10.13 -4.74
C PHE A 25 14.85 -9.58 -4.55
N SER A 26 15.07 -8.77 -3.50
CA SER A 26 16.40 -8.20 -3.24
C SER A 26 17.41 -9.24 -2.71
N LYS A 27 16.96 -10.41 -2.25
CA LYS A 27 17.81 -11.53 -1.82
C LYS A 27 18.19 -12.39 -3.03
N ASN A 28 17.24 -12.62 -3.94
CA ASN A 28 17.44 -13.42 -5.14
C ASN A 28 18.24 -12.67 -6.21
N TYR A 29 18.08 -11.34 -6.29
CA TYR A 29 18.76 -10.47 -7.25
C TYR A 29 19.57 -9.39 -6.53
N PRO A 30 20.76 -9.74 -6.01
CA PRO A 30 21.65 -8.77 -5.37
C PRO A 30 22.08 -7.71 -6.39
N GLY A 31 21.79 -6.44 -6.10
CA GLY A 31 22.05 -5.32 -7.01
C GLY A 31 20.83 -4.79 -7.75
N GLU A 32 19.69 -5.47 -7.66
CA GLU A 32 18.44 -5.03 -8.28
C GLU A 32 17.37 -4.67 -7.25
N ARG A 33 16.39 -3.87 -7.68
CA ARG A 33 15.19 -3.53 -6.90
C ARG A 33 13.97 -3.44 -7.80
N LEU A 34 12.84 -3.94 -7.33
CA LEU A 34 11.55 -3.71 -7.97
C LEU A 34 11.15 -2.24 -7.87
N CYS A 35 10.53 -1.72 -8.93
CA CYS A 35 9.81 -0.44 -8.88
C CYS A 35 8.66 -0.52 -7.86
N PHE A 36 8.21 0.64 -7.40
CA PHE A 36 7.16 0.73 -6.38
C PHE A 36 5.86 0.02 -6.80
N ARG A 37 5.47 0.18 -8.08
CA ARG A 37 4.27 -0.45 -8.65
C ARG A 37 4.32 -1.97 -8.60
N LEU A 38 5.46 -2.58 -8.98
CA LEU A 38 5.63 -4.02 -8.91
C LEU A 38 5.71 -4.52 -7.47
N ARG A 39 6.31 -3.73 -6.56
CA ARG A 39 6.36 -4.09 -5.14
C ARG A 39 4.98 -4.05 -4.49
N TYR A 40 4.17 -3.05 -4.83
CA TYR A 40 2.85 -2.81 -4.25
C TYR A 40 1.78 -2.56 -5.33
N PRO A 41 1.34 -3.61 -6.05
CA PRO A 41 0.39 -3.47 -7.17
C PRO A 41 -0.97 -2.94 -6.71
N TYR A 42 -1.42 -3.31 -5.50
CA TYR A 42 -2.70 -2.90 -4.92
C TYR A 42 -2.61 -1.62 -4.08
N PHE A 43 -1.49 -0.89 -4.12
CA PHE A 43 -1.31 0.32 -3.30
C PHE A 43 -2.42 1.37 -3.49
N PRO A 44 -2.88 1.69 -4.72
CA PRO A 44 -3.98 2.63 -4.90
C PRO A 44 -5.29 2.16 -4.26
N LEU A 45 -5.55 0.84 -4.30
CA LEU A 45 -6.74 0.23 -3.72
C LEU A 45 -6.71 0.25 -2.18
N TYR A 46 -5.54 0.02 -1.58
CA TYR A 46 -5.37 0.19 -0.14
C TYR A 46 -5.59 1.65 0.30
N LEU A 47 -5.05 2.62 -0.46
CA LEU A 47 -5.27 4.03 -0.18
C LEU A 47 -6.74 4.42 -0.30
N SER A 48 -7.44 3.97 -1.35
CA SER A 48 -8.86 4.26 -1.50
C SER A 48 -9.69 3.63 -0.39
N MET A 49 -9.39 2.40 0.02
CA MET A 49 -10.07 1.73 1.13
C MET A 49 -9.90 2.49 2.45
N ILE A 50 -8.69 2.97 2.75
CA ILE A 50 -8.44 3.80 3.95
C ILE A 50 -9.22 5.12 3.87
N ALA A 51 -9.24 5.77 2.71
CA ALA A 51 -9.98 7.00 2.51
C ALA A 51 -11.49 6.80 2.72
N VAL A 52 -12.06 5.70 2.21
CA VAL A 52 -13.47 5.35 2.41
C VAL A 52 -13.76 5.12 3.90
N LEU A 53 -12.88 4.41 4.62
CA LEU A 53 -13.05 4.16 6.05
C LEU A 53 -13.07 5.47 6.87
N ILE A 54 -12.16 6.40 6.56
CA ILE A 54 -12.11 7.71 7.24
C ILE A 54 -13.39 8.50 6.96
N ASN A 55 -13.84 8.55 5.70
CA ASN A 55 -15.08 9.23 5.34
C ASN A 55 -16.30 8.60 6.02
N PHE A 56 -16.35 7.27 6.08
CA PHE A 56 -17.41 6.55 6.78
C PHE A 56 -17.47 6.94 8.26
N LEU A 57 -16.32 6.96 8.97
CA LEU A 57 -16.27 7.39 10.36
C LEU A 57 -16.71 8.85 10.54
N ASN A 58 -16.29 9.74 9.64
CA ASN A 58 -16.67 11.16 9.68
C ASN A 58 -18.17 11.40 9.45
N VAL A 59 -18.87 10.50 8.76
CA VAL A 59 -20.32 10.62 8.54
C VAL A 59 -21.10 9.91 9.63
N VAL A 60 -20.71 8.68 9.97
CA VAL A 60 -21.47 7.80 10.86
C VAL A 60 -21.38 8.25 12.31
N VAL A 61 -20.20 8.68 12.78
CA VAL A 61 -20.02 9.10 14.18
C VAL A 61 -20.88 10.32 14.53
N PRO A 62 -20.90 11.42 13.73
CA PRO A 62 -21.78 12.55 14.01
C PRO A 62 -23.26 12.19 13.91
N LEU A 63 -23.63 11.33 12.95
CA LEU A 63 -25.02 10.94 12.74
C LEU A 63 -25.55 10.11 13.91
N ILE A 64 -24.74 9.20 14.47
CA ILE A 64 -25.06 8.49 15.71
C ILE A 64 -25.17 9.48 16.89
N GLY A 65 -24.25 10.43 17.00
CA GLY A 65 -24.30 11.44 18.07
C GLY A 65 -25.56 12.30 18.01
N LEU A 66 -26.01 12.67 16.81
CA LEU A 66 -27.25 13.41 16.58
C LEU A 66 -28.47 12.58 17.01
N LEU A 67 -28.54 11.31 16.58
CA LEU A 67 -29.64 10.40 16.93
C LEU A 67 -29.75 10.19 18.45
N ILE A 68 -28.62 10.07 19.15
CA ILE A 68 -28.61 9.94 20.62
C ILE A 68 -29.11 11.24 21.28
N LEU A 69 -28.74 12.41 20.76
CA LEU A 69 -29.20 13.70 21.29
C LEU A 69 -30.71 13.89 21.11
N GLU A 70 -31.27 13.46 19.97
CA GLU A 70 -32.72 13.52 19.74
C GLU A 70 -33.52 12.56 20.65
N MET A 71 -32.86 11.53 21.20
CA MET A 71 -33.47 10.54 22.08
C MET A 71 -33.45 10.90 23.58
N ILE A 72 -32.71 11.95 23.98
CA ILE A 72 -32.55 12.41 25.38
C ILE A 72 -33.40 13.66 25.60
#